data_AF-A0A2T1LY42-F1
#
_entry.id   AF-A0A2T1LY42-F1
#
_cell.length_a   1.000
_cell.length_b   1.000
_cell.length_c   1.000
_cell.angle_alpha   90.00
_cell.angle_beta   90.00
_cell.angle_gamma   90.00
#
_symmetry.space_group_name_H-M   'P 1'
#
loop_
_entity.id
_entity.type
_entity.pdbx_description
1 polymer ?
#
loop_
_entity_poly.entity_id
_entity_poly.type
_entity_poly.pdbx_seq_one_letter_code
_entity_poly.pdbx_strand_id
1 'polypeptide(L)'
;MTVQPSNPIIRPSEQEVLTISEMRKRYPQEWLLIADTESDDDFNIIKGELLAHSSNREEIDQALLNYSDVKSLAIEYTGPISEDYAVIL
;
A
#
# COMPACT_ATOMS: atom_id res chain seq x y z
N MET A 1 -5.37 7.31 -24.44
CA MET A 1 -5.51 6.46 -23.24
C MET A 1 -4.17 5.77 -23.03
N THR A 2 -3.36 6.29 -22.12
CA THR A 2 -2.08 5.67 -21.78
C THR A 2 -2.39 4.53 -20.81
N VAL A 3 -2.32 3.29 -21.28
CA VAL A 3 -2.25 2.13 -20.39
C VAL A 3 -0.93 2.21 -19.66
N GLN A 4 -0.97 2.54 -18.36
CA GLN A 4 0.21 2.46 -17.51
C GLN A 4 0.65 0.99 -17.46
N PRO A 5 1.96 0.67 -17.51
CA PRO A 5 2.42 -0.69 -17.34
C PRO A 5 2.08 -1.14 -15.91
N SER A 6 1.10 -2.04 -15.80
CA SER A 6 0.72 -2.73 -14.58
C SER A 6 1.87 -3.66 -14.15
N ASN A 7 2.81 -3.13 -13.38
CA ASN A 7 3.69 -3.97 -12.59
C ASN A 7 3.41 -3.71 -11.10
N PRO A 8 2.28 -4.23 -10.58
CA PRO A 8 1.87 -3.94 -9.21
C PRO A 8 2.83 -4.55 -8.19
N ILE A 9 3.66 -5.53 -8.55
CA ILE A 9 4.57 -6.23 -7.64
C ILE A 9 5.97 -5.61 -7.67
N ILE A 10 6.44 -5.17 -6.50
CA ILE A 10 7.84 -4.81 -6.29
C ILE A 10 8.66 -6.09 -6.11
N ARG A 11 9.75 -6.22 -6.85
CA ARG A 11 10.62 -7.40 -6.79
C ARG A 11 11.29 -7.49 -5.42
N PRO A 12 11.62 -8.71 -4.93
CA PRO A 12 12.30 -8.87 -3.66
C PRO A 12 13.58 -8.05 -3.48
N SER A 13 14.33 -7.85 -4.57
CA SER A 13 15.57 -7.05 -4.57
C SER A 13 15.36 -5.53 -4.56
N GLU A 14 14.12 -5.07 -4.78
CA GLU A 14 13.75 -3.66 -4.95
C GLU A 14 12.80 -3.18 -3.83
N GLN A 15 12.43 -4.06 -2.91
CA GLN A 15 11.63 -3.75 -1.74
C GLN A 15 12.39 -2.76 -0.85
N GLU A 16 11.72 -1.65 -0.54
CA GLU A 16 12.25 -0.57 0.28
C GLU A 16 11.32 -0.37 1.48
N VAL A 17 11.91 -0.18 2.66
CA VAL A 17 11.18 0.27 3.84
C VAL A 17 10.99 1.77 3.73
N LEU A 18 9.74 2.22 3.62
CA LEU A 18 9.36 3.61 3.46
C LEU A 18 8.44 4.06 4.59
N THR A 19 8.49 5.34 4.92
CA THR A 19 7.46 5.97 5.75
C THR A 19 6.17 6.14 4.96
N ILE A 20 5.03 6.17 5.66
CA ILE A 20 3.73 6.40 5.01
C ILE A 20 3.69 7.75 4.28
N SER A 21 4.40 8.76 4.81
CA SER A 21 4.54 10.08 4.20
C SER A 21 5.32 10.05 2.89
N GLU A 22 6.36 9.22 2.76
CA GLU A 22 7.11 9.04 1.52
C GLU A 22 6.28 8.28 0.49
N MET A 23 5.59 7.22 0.90
CA MET A 23 4.73 6.45 0.01
C MET A 23 3.61 7.30 -0.58
N ARG A 24 2.91 8.13 0.23
CA ARG A 24 1.89 9.07 -0.25
C ARG A 24 2.41 10.07 -1.29
N LYS A 25 3.67 10.50 -1.16
CA LYS A 25 4.31 11.41 -2.12
C LYS A 25 4.69 10.71 -3.42
N ARG A 26 5.20 9.48 -3.35
CA ARG A 26 5.65 8.70 -4.52
C ARG A 26 4.48 8.12 -5.32
N TYR A 27 3.44 7.68 -4.62
CA TYR A 27 2.29 6.96 -5.18
C TYR A 27 0.99 7.64 -4.77
N PRO A 28 0.67 8.83 -5.30
CA PRO A 28 -0.55 9.55 -4.94
C PRO A 28 -1.80 8.90 -5.57
N GLN A 29 -2.89 8.77 -4.79
CA GLN A 29 -4.16 8.17 -5.23
C GLN A 29 -4.04 6.70 -5.68
N GLU A 30 -3.15 5.96 -5.04
CA GLU A 30 -2.96 4.54 -5.28
C GLU A 30 -3.23 3.73 -4.01
N TRP A 31 -3.52 2.45 -4.21
CA TRP A 31 -3.55 1.43 -3.19
C TRP A 31 -2.16 0.84 -3.03
N LEU A 32 -1.73 0.67 -1.78
CA LEU A 32 -0.43 0.12 -1.42
C LEU A 32 -0.64 -1.18 -0.64
N LEU A 33 0.20 -2.18 -0.89
CA LEU A 33 0.38 -3.34 -0.03
C LEU A 33 1.70 -3.20 0.72
N ILE A 34 1.62 -3.21 2.05
CA ILE A 34 2.76 -2.92 2.91
C ILE A 34 2.97 -4.09 3.87
N ALA A 35 4.20 -4.58 3.99
CA ALA A 35 4.61 -5.59 4.96
C ALA A 35 5.41 -5.02 6.13
N ASP A 36 5.54 -5.83 7.19
CA ASP A 36 6.35 -5.54 8.37
C ASP A 36 6.11 -4.12 8.92
N THR A 37 4.82 -3.80 9.07
CA THR A 37 4.38 -2.46 9.44
C THR A 37 4.77 -2.12 10.87
N GLU A 38 5.40 -0.96 11.05
CA GLU A 38 5.53 -0.28 12.33
C GLU A 38 4.38 0.71 12.47
N SER A 39 3.62 0.63 13.56
CA SER A 39 2.46 1.49 13.83
C SER A 39 2.63 2.25 15.15
N ASP A 40 1.97 3.41 15.27
CA ASP A 40 1.87 4.15 16.53
C ASP A 40 0.81 3.55 17.47
N ASP A 41 0.64 4.16 18.65
CA ASP A 41 -0.31 3.73 19.67
C ASP A 41 -1.78 3.81 19.20
N ASP A 42 -2.06 4.59 18.16
CA ASP A 42 -3.38 4.77 17.53
C ASP A 42 -3.57 3.82 16.32
N PHE A 43 -2.67 2.86 16.12
CA PHE A 43 -2.63 1.91 14.99
C PHE A 43 -2.43 2.57 13.62
N ASN A 44 -1.94 3.81 13.55
CA ASN A 44 -1.56 4.41 12.30
C ASN A 44 -0.19 3.87 11.85
N ILE A 45 -0.08 3.49 10.58
CA ILE A 45 1.16 3.00 10.00
C ILE A 45 2.17 4.16 9.92
N ILE A 46 3.31 4.00 10.58
CA ILE A 46 4.44 4.94 10.52
C ILE A 46 5.30 4.62 9.29
N LYS A 47 5.68 3.34 9.14
CA LYS A 47 6.53 2.84 8.06
C LYS A 47 6.34 1.34 7.83
N GLY A 48 6.78 0.85 6.68
CA GLY A 48 6.80 -0.57 6.35
C GLY A 48 7.43 -0.81 4.99
N GLU A 49 7.54 -2.08 4.61
CA GLU A 49 8.10 -2.50 3.32
C GLU A 49 7.03 -2.43 2.23
N LEU A 50 7.29 -1.67 1.16
CA LEU A 50 6.35 -1.61 0.04
C LEU A 50 6.47 -2.85 -0.85
N LEU A 51 5.45 -3.70 -0.82
CA LEU A 51 5.38 -4.91 -1.63
C LEU A 51 4.72 -4.68 -2.99
N ALA A 52 3.66 -3.86 -3.01
CA ALA A 52 2.90 -3.59 -4.21
C ALA A 52 2.22 -2.22 -4.20
N HIS A 53 2.00 -1.64 -5.38
CA HIS A 53 1.20 -0.42 -5.54
C HIS A 53 0.39 -0.45 -6.84
N SER A 54 -0.83 0.09 -6.81
CA SER A 54 -1.66 0.26 -8.01
C SER A 54 -2.80 1.25 -7.79
N SER A 55 -3.18 1.98 -8.82
CA SER A 55 -4.45 2.73 -8.84
C SER A 55 -5.71 1.82 -8.79
N ASN A 56 -5.56 0.53 -9.05
CA ASN A 56 -6.62 -0.47 -9.13
C ASN A 56 -6.58 -1.37 -7.89
N ARG A 57 -7.68 -1.41 -7.11
CA ARG A 57 -7.73 -2.16 -5.84
C ARG A 57 -7.63 -3.67 -6.08
N GLU A 58 -8.27 -4.15 -7.13
CA GLU A 58 -8.31 -5.58 -7.48
C GLU A 58 -6.89 -6.13 -7.75
N GLU A 59 -5.98 -5.31 -8.29
CA GLU A 59 -4.58 -5.71 -8.50
C GLU A 59 -3.83 -5.93 -7.18
N ILE A 60 -4.14 -5.13 -6.15
CA ILE A 60 -3.58 -5.29 -4.81
C ILE A 60 -4.16 -6.53 -4.11
N ASP A 61 -5.47 -6.78 -4.27
CA ASP A 61 -6.10 -7.98 -3.70
C ASP A 61 -5.53 -9.26 -4.34
N GLN A 62 -5.21 -9.24 -5.63
CA GLN A 62 -4.50 -10.36 -6.29
C GLN A 62 -3.05 -10.47 -5.81
N ALA A 63 -2.36 -9.34 -5.64
CA ALA A 63 -0.99 -9.32 -5.12
C ALA A 63 -0.91 -9.94 -3.72
N LEU A 64 -1.88 -9.64 -2.85
CA LEU A 64 -1.99 -10.14 -1.48
C LEU A 64 -1.93 -11.67 -1.40
N LEU A 65 -2.49 -12.38 -2.38
CA LEU A 65 -2.49 -13.85 -2.44
C LEU A 65 -1.08 -14.44 -2.51
N ASN A 66 -0.08 -13.68 -2.98
CA ASN A 66 1.31 -14.11 -3.05
C ASN A 66 2.07 -13.97 -1.71
N TYR A 67 1.45 -13.35 -0.70
CA TYR A 67 2.08 -13.01 0.58
C TYR A 67 1.37 -13.65 1.78
N SER A 68 0.68 -14.78 1.58
CA SER A 68 -0.09 -15.47 2.63
C SER A 68 0.71 -15.85 3.87
N ASP A 69 2.03 -15.97 3.75
CA ASP A 69 2.94 -16.36 4.83
C ASP A 69 3.49 -15.16 5.63
N VAL A 70 3.22 -13.92 5.18
CA VAL A 70 3.65 -12.69 5.86
C VAL A 70 2.70 -12.39 7.02
N LYS A 71 3.26 -12.18 8.22
CA LYS A 71 2.48 -12.06 9.46
C LYS A 71 1.85 -10.69 9.69
N SER A 72 2.40 -9.64 9.09
CA SER A 72 1.96 -8.26 9.25
C SER A 72 1.87 -7.63 7.87
N LEU A 73 0.63 -7.42 7.42
CA LEU A 73 0.31 -6.80 6.15
C LEU A 73 -0.74 -5.72 6.36
N ALA A 74 -0.63 -4.65 5.59
CA ALA A 74 -1.61 -3.59 5.54
C ALA A 74 -1.88 -3.16 4.10
N ILE A 75 -3.11 -2.70 3.86
CA ILE A 75 -3.52 -2.06 2.61
C ILE A 75 -3.88 -0.61 2.91
N GLU A 76 -3.19 0.32 2.26
CA GLU A 76 -3.41 1.77 2.46
C GLU A 76 -3.82 2.43 1.14
N TYR A 77 -4.81 3.33 1.19
CA TYR A 77 -5.11 4.24 0.08
C TYR A 77 -4.46 5.60 0.32
N THR A 78 -3.70 6.08 -0.66
CA THR A 78 -2.95 7.34 -0.55
C THR A 78 -3.68 8.55 -1.10
N GLY A 79 -4.89 8.39 -1.63
CA GLY A 79 -5.68 9.50 -2.13
C GLY A 79 -6.28 10.36 -1.00
N PRO A 80 -6.84 11.53 -1.35
CA PRO A 80 -7.51 12.37 -0.38
C PRO A 80 -8.72 11.62 0.19
N ILE A 81 -8.72 11.41 1.51
CA ILE A 81 -9.92 11.00 2.24
C ILE A 81 -10.74 12.27 2.40
N SER A 82 -11.85 12.38 1.68
CA SER A 82 -12.75 13.52 1.85
C SER A 82 -13.33 13.48 3.27
N GLU A 83 -13.34 14.63 3.95
CA GLU A 83 -13.79 14.79 5.34
C GLU A 83 -15.25 14.30 5.55
N ASP A 84 -16.02 14.14 4.48
CA ASP A 84 -17.41 13.69 4.48
C ASP A 84 -17.59 12.16 4.46
N TYR A 85 -16.50 11.39 4.32
CA TYR A 85 -16.56 9.92 4.22
C TYR A 85 -15.98 9.28 5.47
N ALA A 86 -16.86 8.64 6.25
CA ALA A 86 -16.45 7.67 7.26
C ALA A 86 -16.29 6.29 6.61
N VAL A 87 -15.10 5.68 6.75
CA VAL A 87 -14.90 4.27 6.40
C VAL A 87 -15.34 3.43 7.60
N ILE A 88 -16.34 2.57 7.41
CA ILE A 88 -16.78 1.59 8.40
C ILE A 88 -16.19 0.24 7.98
N LEU A 89 -15.40 -0.37 8.87
CA LEU A 89 -14.78 -1.69 8.72
C LEU A 89 -15.73 -2.81 9.18
#